data_AF-A0A7S1HAN5-F1
#
_entry.id   AF-A0A7S1HAN5-F1
#
_cell.length_a   1.000
_cell.length_b   1.000
_cell.length_c   1.000
_cell.angle_alpha   90.00
_cell.angle_beta   90.00
_cell.angle_gamma   90.00
#
_symmetry.space_group_name_H-M   'P 1'
#
loop_
_entity.id
_entity.type
_entity.pdbx_description
1 polymer ?
#
loop_
_entity_poly.entity_id
_entity_poly.type
_entity_poly.pdbx_seq_one_letter_code
_entity_poly.pdbx_strand_id
1 'polypeptide(L)'
;ICASLVMAATAALKAVLESERVGTVSLRDSVRCASLARRLSQDWNGTGRGGSFFAALAPELVGETWAVSGEKEQAVVLACYMCYGMRIVDRESYHKNFRFEVENLISQVKTALLRSLSLPPDVVETPALRDNVLAIVVALSTRLPLLSLGDDGTSKTLSLSLVLSKMQGRFSSVKFLQSLRRAQLFQLQLSESS
;
A
#
# COMPACT_ATOMS: atom_id res chain seq x y z
N ILE A 1 7.46 14.35 16.35
CA ILE A 1 6.73 14.20 15.06
C ILE A 1 7.68 14.72 13.99
N CYS A 2 8.14 13.88 13.06
CA CYS A 2 9.16 14.27 12.08
C CYS A 2 8.63 15.37 11.15
N ALA A 3 9.45 16.40 10.88
CA ALA A 3 9.15 17.44 9.89
C ALA A 3 8.74 16.85 8.52
N SER A 4 9.34 15.71 8.13
CA SER A 4 8.99 14.96 6.91
C SER A 4 7.52 14.52 6.88
N LEU A 5 6.97 14.04 8.01
CA LEU A 5 5.56 13.64 8.11
C LEU A 5 4.64 14.86 8.00
N VAL A 6 4.98 15.97 8.64
CA VAL A 6 4.19 17.21 8.57
C VAL A 6 4.16 17.73 7.14
N MET A 7 5.32 17.82 6.48
CA MET A 7 5.41 18.29 5.10
C MET A 7 4.64 17.40 4.11
N ALA A 8 4.78 16.08 4.22
CA ALA A 8 4.08 15.14 3.36
C ALA A 8 2.56 15.13 3.61
N ALA A 9 2.12 15.22 4.87
CA ALA A 9 0.71 15.31 5.21
C ALA A 9 0.09 16.62 4.73
N THR A 10 0.79 17.74 4.85
CA THR A 10 0.34 19.04 4.33
C THR A 10 0.24 19.03 2.81
N ALA A 11 1.23 18.46 2.11
CA ALA A 11 1.19 18.26 0.65
C ALA A 11 0.01 17.38 0.22
N ALA A 12 -0.20 16.27 0.92
CA ALA A 12 -1.33 15.37 0.68
C ALA A 12 -2.67 16.08 0.88
N LEU A 13 -2.80 16.83 1.97
CA LEU A 13 -4.01 17.57 2.30
C LEU A 13 -4.30 18.65 1.26
N LYS A 14 -3.28 19.40 0.84
CA LYS A 14 -3.40 20.40 -0.22
C LYS A 14 -3.92 19.77 -1.51
N ALA A 15 -3.31 18.67 -1.96
CA ALA A 15 -3.75 17.95 -3.17
C ALA A 15 -5.19 17.45 -3.07
N VAL A 16 -5.63 16.99 -1.89
CA VAL A 16 -7.02 16.57 -1.69
C VAL A 16 -7.98 17.76 -1.70
N LEU A 17 -7.61 18.87 -1.06
CA LEU A 17 -8.44 20.09 -1.04
C LEU A 17 -8.58 20.72 -2.43
N GLU A 18 -7.57 20.58 -3.28
CA GLU A 18 -7.61 21.02 -4.69
C GLU A 18 -8.40 20.06 -5.59
N SER A 19 -8.74 18.84 -5.11
CA SER A 19 -9.49 17.86 -5.87
C SER A 19 -10.99 17.98 -5.60
N GLU A 20 -11.77 18.39 -6.61
CA GLU A 20 -13.23 18.56 -6.50
C GLU A 20 -14.01 17.27 -6.17
N ARG A 21 -13.39 16.09 -6.31
CA ARG A 21 -14.09 14.79 -6.27
C ARG A 21 -13.78 13.94 -5.04
N VAL A 22 -12.99 14.44 -4.09
CA VAL A 22 -12.64 13.68 -2.88
C VAL A 22 -13.42 14.25 -1.70
N GLY A 23 -14.07 13.36 -0.92
CA GLY A 23 -14.77 13.75 0.29
C GLY A 23 -13.85 14.42 1.32
N THR A 24 -14.44 15.12 2.30
CA THR A 24 -13.68 15.88 3.31
C THR A 24 -12.63 15.04 4.03
N VAL A 25 -11.39 15.54 4.12
CA VAL A 25 -10.35 14.94 4.96
C VAL A 25 -10.64 15.21 6.43
N SER A 26 -10.58 14.17 7.27
CA SER A 26 -10.75 14.31 8.72
C SER A 26 -9.45 14.08 9.48
N LEU A 27 -9.39 14.53 10.74
CA LEU A 27 -8.28 14.21 11.65
C LEU A 27 -8.02 12.70 11.76
N ARG A 28 -9.06 11.87 11.56
CA ARG A 28 -8.95 10.41 11.55
C ARG A 28 -8.02 9.92 10.44
N ASP A 29 -8.03 10.57 9.28
CA ASP A 29 -7.15 10.20 8.16
C ASP A 29 -5.69 10.54 8.48
N SER A 30 -5.45 11.69 9.11
CA SER A 30 -4.10 12.09 9.54
C SER A 30 -3.54 11.13 10.60
N VAL A 31 -4.37 10.71 11.56
CA VAL A 31 -3.99 9.71 12.57
C VAL A 31 -3.71 8.35 11.93
N ARG A 32 -4.55 7.90 10.98
CA ARG A 32 -4.32 6.66 10.22
C ARG A 32 -3.02 6.72 9.43
N CYS A 33 -2.76 7.83 8.74
CA CYS A 33 -1.54 8.06 7.98
C CYS A 33 -0.30 8.00 8.90
N ALA A 34 -0.32 8.67 10.05
CA ALA A 34 0.78 8.64 11.00
C ALA A 34 1.00 7.23 11.59
N SER A 35 -0.08 6.52 11.91
CA SER A 35 -0.01 5.14 12.41
C SER A 35 0.55 4.19 11.36
N LEU A 36 0.13 4.34 10.10
CA LEU A 36 0.61 3.55 8.97
C LEU A 36 2.10 3.81 8.71
N ALA A 37 2.52 5.08 8.64
CA ALA A 37 3.92 5.45 8.46
C ALA A 37 4.80 4.86 9.57
N ARG A 38 4.35 4.97 10.83
CA ARG A 38 5.05 4.34 11.96
C ARG A 38 5.17 2.83 11.76
N ARG A 39 4.08 2.15 11.40
CA ARG A 39 4.08 0.70 11.20
C ARG A 39 5.01 0.26 10.07
N LEU A 40 5.04 0.99 8.96
CA LEU A 40 5.89 0.69 7.80
C LEU A 40 7.39 0.90 8.10
N SER A 41 7.70 1.88 8.96
CA SER A 41 9.08 2.18 9.40
C SER A 41 9.59 1.30 10.54
N GLN A 42 8.70 0.57 11.23
CA GLN A 42 9.05 -0.34 12.31
C GLN A 42 9.33 -1.75 11.79
N ASP A 43 9.81 -2.64 12.68
CA ASP A 43 10.06 -4.04 12.35
C ASP A 43 8.82 -4.69 11.73
N TRP A 44 8.91 -4.92 10.42
CA TRP A 44 7.87 -5.54 9.63
C TRP A 44 7.64 -6.98 10.08
N ASN A 45 8.72 -7.65 10.52
CA ASN A 45 8.66 -9.04 10.87
C ASN A 45 8.15 -9.30 12.29
N GLY A 46 8.03 -8.27 13.12
CA GLY A 46 7.53 -8.37 14.49
C GLY A 46 8.37 -9.28 15.40
N THR A 47 9.61 -9.62 15.01
CA THR A 47 10.52 -10.50 15.75
C THR A 47 11.58 -9.74 16.54
N GLY A 48 11.58 -8.40 16.49
CA GLY A 48 12.61 -7.53 17.03
C GLY A 48 13.94 -7.55 16.25
N ARG A 49 14.03 -8.37 15.20
CA ARG A 49 15.23 -8.59 14.37
C ARG A 49 14.97 -8.41 12.88
N GLY A 50 13.73 -8.14 12.48
CA GLY A 50 13.40 -7.83 11.08
C GLY A 50 13.60 -6.36 10.76
N GLY A 51 13.87 -6.09 9.48
CA GLY A 51 13.92 -4.73 8.96
C GLY A 51 12.53 -4.13 8.76
N SER A 52 12.50 -2.88 8.29
CA SER A 52 11.27 -2.19 7.88
C SER A 52 10.55 -2.91 6.73
N PHE A 53 9.35 -2.44 6.37
CA PHE A 53 8.64 -2.88 5.16
C PHE A 53 9.52 -2.79 3.90
N PHE A 54 10.29 -1.70 3.78
CA PHE A 54 11.16 -1.46 2.64
C PHE A 54 12.40 -2.33 2.66
N ALA A 55 12.96 -2.64 3.84
CA ALA A 55 14.04 -3.61 3.96
C ALA A 55 13.59 -5.03 3.60
N ALA A 56 12.36 -5.40 3.97
CA ALA A 56 11.80 -6.71 3.65
C ALA A 56 11.51 -6.88 2.15
N LEU A 57 11.21 -5.78 1.44
CA LEU A 57 11.00 -5.77 -0.02
C LEU A 57 12.25 -5.44 -0.84
N ALA A 58 13.32 -4.95 -0.22
CA ALA A 58 14.55 -4.57 -0.92
C ALA A 58 15.15 -5.68 -1.82
N PRO A 59 15.09 -6.98 -1.47
CA PRO A 59 15.59 -8.04 -2.34
C PRO A 59 14.90 -8.12 -3.72
N GLU A 60 13.70 -7.55 -3.87
CA GLU A 60 12.93 -7.54 -5.12
C GLU A 60 13.32 -6.38 -6.06
N LEU A 61 14.13 -5.44 -5.56
CA LEU A 61 14.76 -4.39 -6.36
C LEU A 61 16.01 -4.96 -7.02
N VAL A 62 15.89 -5.35 -8.29
CA VAL A 62 16.95 -5.98 -9.08
C VAL A 62 18.05 -4.96 -9.41
N GLY A 63 18.97 -4.73 -8.47
CA GLY A 63 20.08 -3.79 -8.63
C GLY A 63 19.70 -2.30 -8.55
N GLU A 64 18.47 -2.00 -8.19
CA GLU A 64 17.96 -0.64 -8.01
C GLU A 64 17.92 -0.26 -6.52
N THR A 65 18.05 1.04 -6.24
CA THR A 65 17.76 1.61 -4.92
C THR A 65 16.38 2.26 -4.91
N TRP A 66 15.80 2.39 -3.73
CA TRP A 66 14.55 3.12 -3.55
C TRP A 66 14.71 4.58 -4.00
N ALA A 67 13.72 5.09 -4.75
CA ALA A 67 13.71 6.47 -5.26
C ALA A 67 13.73 7.53 -4.15
N VAL A 68 13.23 7.20 -2.97
CA VAL A 68 13.27 8.06 -1.78
C VAL A 68 14.27 7.46 -0.80
N SER A 69 15.26 8.25 -0.39
CA SER A 69 16.24 7.84 0.62
C SER A 69 15.66 7.93 2.03
N GLY A 70 15.92 6.91 2.85
CA GLY A 70 15.50 6.85 4.25
C GLY A 70 14.18 6.12 4.46
N GLU A 71 14.20 5.11 5.33
CA GLU A 71 13.02 4.25 5.57
C GLU A 71 11.83 5.01 6.16
N LYS A 72 12.09 6.06 6.94
CA LYS A 72 11.03 6.90 7.53
C LYS A 72 10.36 7.75 6.47
N GLU A 73 11.13 8.36 5.57
CA GLU A 73 10.65 9.15 4.45
C GLU A 73 9.84 8.28 3.49
N GLN A 74 10.37 7.11 3.12
CA GLN A 74 9.67 6.12 2.31
C GLN A 74 8.33 5.71 2.93
N ALA A 75 8.33 5.40 4.24
CA ALA A 75 7.13 5.03 4.98
C ALA A 75 6.09 6.16 5.03
N VAL A 76 6.53 7.40 5.21
CA VAL A 76 5.66 8.58 5.18
C VAL A 76 5.04 8.77 3.80
N VAL A 77 5.84 8.69 2.73
CA VAL A 77 5.35 8.86 1.36
C VAL A 77 4.33 7.77 1.01
N LEU A 78 4.64 6.50 1.32
CA LEU A 78 3.72 5.39 1.10
C LEU A 78 2.44 5.53 1.93
N ALA A 79 2.54 5.93 3.21
CA ALA A 79 1.38 6.14 4.04
C ALA A 79 0.48 7.27 3.52
N CYS A 80 1.06 8.39 3.07
CA CYS A 80 0.32 9.48 2.46
C CYS A 80 -0.37 9.01 1.17
N TYR A 81 0.31 8.23 0.33
CA TYR A 81 -0.30 7.69 -0.89
C TYR A 81 -1.46 6.76 -0.58
N MET A 82 -1.30 5.85 0.36
CA MET A 82 -2.35 4.92 0.79
C MET A 82 -3.56 5.64 1.41
N CYS A 83 -3.32 6.66 2.23
CA CYS A 83 -4.39 7.39 2.90
C CYS A 83 -5.03 8.45 1.99
N TYR A 84 -4.31 9.10 1.09
CA TYR A 84 -4.82 10.24 0.31
C TYR A 84 -4.73 9.98 -1.19
N GLY A 85 -3.55 9.63 -1.70
CA GLY A 85 -3.30 9.46 -3.14
C GLY A 85 -4.20 8.43 -3.81
N MET A 86 -4.50 7.30 -3.16
CA MET A 86 -5.38 6.27 -3.71
C MET A 86 -6.84 6.72 -3.90
N ARG A 87 -7.28 7.78 -3.20
CA ARG A 87 -8.63 8.33 -3.30
C ARG A 87 -8.78 9.38 -4.39
N ILE A 88 -7.68 9.94 -4.86
CA ILE A 88 -7.68 11.02 -5.85
C ILE A 88 -7.72 10.42 -7.25
N VAL A 89 -8.67 10.89 -8.07
CA VAL A 89 -8.82 10.45 -9.46
C VAL A 89 -7.65 10.95 -10.32
N ASP A 90 -7.34 12.24 -10.21
CA ASP A 90 -6.17 12.85 -10.86
C ASP A 90 -4.91 12.71 -9.99
N ARG A 91 -4.19 11.61 -10.20
CA ARG A 91 -2.97 11.30 -9.44
C ARG A 91 -1.80 12.22 -9.80
N GLU A 92 -1.79 12.85 -10.98
CA GLU A 92 -0.69 13.75 -11.35
C GLU A 92 -0.65 14.98 -10.46
N SER A 93 -1.80 15.58 -10.18
CA SER A 93 -1.92 16.71 -9.26
C SER A 93 -1.50 16.33 -7.84
N TYR A 94 -1.73 15.08 -7.43
CA TYR A 94 -1.20 14.56 -6.17
C TYR A 94 0.33 14.49 -6.19
N HIS A 95 0.95 13.93 -7.22
CA HIS A 95 2.40 13.79 -7.30
C HIS A 95 3.14 15.13 -7.34
N LYS A 96 2.63 16.13 -8.09
CA LYS A 96 3.22 17.47 -8.22
C LYS A 96 3.30 18.24 -6.90
N ASN A 97 2.41 17.95 -5.95
CA ASN A 97 2.36 18.64 -4.66
C ASN A 97 3.40 18.13 -3.65
N PHE A 98 4.10 17.04 -3.95
CA PHE A 98 5.14 16.48 -3.08
C PHE A 98 6.53 16.89 -3.53
N ARG A 99 7.42 17.12 -2.56
CA ARG A 99 8.86 17.32 -2.79
C ARG A 99 9.61 16.02 -3.10
N PHE A 100 8.98 14.87 -2.84
CA PHE A 100 9.56 13.55 -3.01
C PHE A 100 9.18 12.95 -4.36
N GLU A 101 10.00 12.02 -4.86
CA GLU A 101 9.74 11.18 -6.04
C GLU A 101 8.64 10.14 -5.74
N VAL A 102 7.43 10.60 -5.44
CA VAL A 102 6.31 9.77 -4.97
C VAL A 102 5.94 8.73 -6.02
N GLU A 103 5.81 9.15 -7.27
CA GLU A 103 5.40 8.25 -8.35
C GLU A 103 6.39 7.08 -8.52
N ASN A 104 7.69 7.39 -8.56
CA ASN A 104 8.74 6.39 -8.71
C ASN A 104 8.77 5.43 -7.51
N LEU A 105 8.71 5.95 -6.28
CA LEU A 105 8.67 5.10 -5.09
C LEU A 105 7.47 4.16 -5.11
N ILE A 106 6.27 4.68 -5.42
CA ILE A 106 5.05 3.88 -5.45
C ILE A 106 5.11 2.84 -6.56
N SER A 107 5.65 3.18 -7.73
CA SER A 107 5.87 2.25 -8.84
C SER A 107 6.83 1.12 -8.47
N GLN A 108 7.94 1.46 -7.80
CA GLN A 108 8.91 0.49 -7.30
C GLN A 108 8.27 -0.46 -6.27
N VAL A 109 7.51 0.07 -5.30
CA VAL A 109 6.83 -0.75 -4.29
C VAL A 109 5.81 -1.70 -4.94
N LYS A 110 4.99 -1.21 -5.88
CA LYS A 110 4.02 -2.03 -6.61
C LYS A 110 4.69 -3.17 -7.36
N THR A 111 5.79 -2.86 -8.05
CA THR A 111 6.56 -3.83 -8.83
C THR A 111 7.22 -4.87 -7.92
N ALA A 112 7.84 -4.43 -6.83
CA ALA A 112 8.46 -5.32 -5.84
C ALA A 112 7.42 -6.29 -5.22
N LEU A 113 6.24 -5.78 -4.87
CA LEU A 113 5.16 -6.61 -4.35
C LEU A 113 4.70 -7.66 -5.37
N LEU A 114 4.49 -7.30 -6.63
CA LEU A 114 4.08 -8.26 -7.64
C LEU A 114 5.13 -9.32 -7.94
N ARG A 115 6.42 -8.93 -8.01
CA ARG A 115 7.53 -9.88 -8.15
C ARG A 115 7.55 -10.87 -6.99
N SER A 116 7.41 -10.38 -5.76
CA SER A 116 7.39 -11.24 -4.57
C SER A 116 6.25 -12.26 -4.58
N LEU A 117 5.09 -11.91 -5.15
CA LEU A 117 3.93 -12.81 -5.21
C LEU A 117 4.05 -13.87 -6.30
N SER A 118 4.89 -13.66 -7.32
CA SER A 118 5.05 -14.51 -8.50
C SER A 118 3.71 -14.79 -9.18
N LEU A 119 3.32 -13.91 -10.11
CA LEU A 119 2.05 -14.02 -10.82
C LEU A 119 1.93 -15.37 -11.55
N PRO A 120 0.76 -16.02 -11.47
CA PRO A 120 0.46 -17.19 -12.31
C PRO A 120 0.63 -16.85 -13.79
N PRO A 121 1.04 -17.82 -14.63
CA PRO A 121 1.35 -17.59 -16.05
C PRO A 121 0.15 -17.13 -16.88
N ASP A 122 -1.06 -17.41 -16.42
CA ASP A 122 -2.34 -17.03 -17.01
C ASP A 122 -2.84 -15.65 -16.57
N VAL A 123 -2.15 -14.99 -15.62
CA VAL A 123 -2.53 -13.67 -15.11
C VAL A 123 -1.73 -12.58 -15.78
N VAL A 124 -2.43 -11.73 -16.53
CA VAL A 124 -1.85 -10.52 -17.12
C VAL A 124 -1.67 -9.45 -16.06
N GLU A 125 -0.48 -8.87 -16.02
CA GLU A 125 -0.17 -7.74 -15.15
C GLU A 125 -0.83 -6.45 -15.68
N THR A 126 -1.73 -5.88 -14.89
CA THR A 126 -2.42 -4.63 -15.22
C THR A 126 -2.18 -3.55 -14.16
N PRO A 127 -2.29 -2.26 -14.49
CA PRO A 127 -2.22 -1.18 -13.49
C PRO A 127 -3.20 -1.37 -12.33
N ALA A 128 -4.42 -1.84 -12.62
CA ALA A 128 -5.45 -2.14 -11.61
C ALA A 128 -5.01 -3.29 -10.68
N LEU A 129 -4.41 -4.35 -11.22
CA LEU A 129 -3.85 -5.44 -10.42
C LEU A 129 -2.76 -4.93 -9.47
N ARG A 130 -1.84 -4.09 -9.98
CA ARG A 130 -0.76 -3.48 -9.16
C ARG A 130 -1.32 -2.69 -7.98
N ASP A 131 -2.30 -1.82 -8.25
CA ASP A 131 -2.94 -0.96 -7.26
C ASP A 131 -3.70 -1.77 -6.20
N ASN A 132 -4.48 -2.75 -6.65
CA ASN A 132 -5.25 -3.62 -5.76
C ASN A 132 -4.32 -4.46 -4.86
N VAL A 133 -3.25 -5.04 -5.43
CA VAL A 133 -2.27 -5.81 -4.65
C VAL A 133 -1.60 -4.94 -3.59
N LEU A 134 -1.14 -3.74 -3.96
CA LEU A 134 -0.58 -2.79 -3.01
C LEU A 134 -1.57 -2.49 -1.88
N ALA A 135 -2.80 -2.15 -2.24
CA ALA A 135 -3.84 -1.81 -1.29
C ALA A 135 -4.12 -2.95 -0.30
N ILE A 136 -4.33 -4.16 -0.83
CA ILE A 136 -4.69 -5.35 -0.05
C ILE A 136 -3.54 -5.75 0.87
N VAL A 137 -2.30 -5.84 0.36
CA VAL A 137 -1.15 -6.23 1.19
C VAL A 137 -0.97 -5.26 2.34
N VAL A 138 -0.95 -3.95 2.08
CA VAL A 138 -0.75 -2.95 3.13
C VAL A 138 -1.93 -2.96 4.11
N ALA A 139 -3.17 -3.03 3.61
CA ALA A 139 -4.36 -3.04 4.44
C ALA A 139 -4.43 -4.27 5.37
N LEU A 140 -4.20 -5.48 4.84
CA LEU A 140 -4.20 -6.71 5.65
C LEU A 140 -3.07 -6.70 6.68
N SER A 141 -1.89 -6.21 6.30
CA SER A 141 -0.71 -6.15 7.20
C SER A 141 -0.90 -5.16 8.34
N THR A 142 -1.65 -4.08 8.10
CA THR A 142 -1.89 -3.01 9.09
C THR A 142 -3.26 -3.07 9.73
N ARG A 143 -4.12 -4.00 9.31
CA ARG A 143 -5.54 -4.12 9.70
C ARG A 143 -6.33 -2.85 9.44
N LEU A 144 -6.00 -2.15 8.36
CA LEU A 144 -6.81 -1.03 7.89
C LEU A 144 -8.03 -1.58 7.13
N PRO A 145 -9.25 -1.08 7.41
CA PRO A 145 -10.40 -1.45 6.60
C PRO A 145 -10.21 -0.90 5.18
N LEU A 146 -10.30 -1.78 4.19
CA LEU A 146 -10.17 -1.44 2.77
C LEU A 146 -11.52 -1.66 2.09
N LEU A 147 -12.01 -0.61 1.43
CA LEU A 147 -13.14 -0.69 0.52
C LEU A 147 -12.61 -0.52 -0.90
N SER A 148 -12.79 -1.55 -1.74
CA SER A 148 -12.37 -1.51 -3.15
C SER A 148 -13.63 -1.43 -4.03
N LEU A 149 -13.80 -0.29 -4.71
CA LEU A 149 -14.92 -0.01 -5.61
C LEU A 149 -14.43 0.12 -7.05
N GLY A 150 -15.33 -0.11 -8.01
CA GLY A 150 -15.10 0.11 -9.44
C GLY A 150 -15.67 -1.03 -10.28
N ASP A 151 -15.53 -0.91 -11.58
CA ASP A 151 -16.18 -1.79 -12.56
C ASP A 151 -15.77 -3.27 -12.41
N ASP A 152 -16.67 -4.14 -12.87
CA ASP A 152 -16.43 -5.57 -12.97
C ASP A 152 -15.22 -5.87 -13.87
N GLY A 153 -14.50 -6.94 -13.58
CA GLY A 153 -13.33 -7.34 -14.37
C GLY A 153 -12.03 -6.56 -14.08
N THR A 154 -12.03 -5.56 -13.20
CA THR A 154 -10.82 -4.80 -12.81
C THR A 154 -9.93 -5.51 -11.78
N SER A 155 -9.92 -6.84 -11.81
CA SER A 155 -9.02 -7.72 -11.03
C SER A 155 -9.12 -7.63 -9.50
N LYS A 156 -10.17 -7.03 -8.91
CA LYS A 156 -10.30 -6.88 -7.45
C LYS A 156 -10.29 -8.21 -6.70
N THR A 157 -11.22 -9.10 -7.05
CA THR A 157 -11.35 -10.44 -6.44
C THR A 157 -10.13 -11.30 -6.73
N LEU A 158 -9.56 -11.18 -7.93
CA LEU A 158 -8.32 -11.87 -8.31
C LEU A 158 -7.15 -11.44 -7.41
N SER A 159 -6.93 -10.13 -7.24
CA SER A 159 -5.88 -9.61 -6.37
C SER A 159 -6.04 -10.08 -4.93
N LEU A 160 -7.27 -10.10 -4.41
CA LEU A 160 -7.56 -10.57 -3.05
C LEU A 160 -7.23 -12.07 -2.91
N SER A 161 -7.75 -12.90 -3.81
CA SER A 161 -7.47 -14.34 -3.83
C SER A 161 -5.97 -14.64 -3.96
N LEU A 162 -5.27 -13.91 -4.83
CA LEU A 162 -3.82 -14.03 -5.02
C LEU A 162 -3.07 -13.74 -3.72
N VAL A 163 -3.31 -12.58 -3.10
CA VAL A 163 -2.63 -12.18 -1.87
C VAL A 163 -2.94 -13.17 -0.73
N LEU A 164 -4.20 -13.54 -0.55
CA LEU A 164 -4.62 -14.49 0.50
C LEU A 164 -4.00 -15.87 0.31
N SER A 165 -3.85 -16.34 -0.94
CA SER A 165 -3.20 -17.63 -1.22
C SER A 165 -1.76 -17.65 -0.70
N LYS A 166 -1.05 -16.50 -0.77
CA LYS A 166 0.33 -16.36 -0.33
C LYS A 166 0.48 -15.97 1.14
N MET A 167 -0.50 -15.28 1.74
CA MET A 167 -0.48 -14.87 3.15
C MET A 167 -0.79 -16.04 4.12
N GLN A 168 0.07 -17.06 4.14
CA GLN A 168 -0.02 -18.23 5.02
C GLN A 168 0.79 -18.08 6.33
N GLY A 169 1.19 -16.84 6.65
CA GLY A 169 2.14 -16.54 7.73
C GLY A 169 3.44 -17.31 7.54
N ARG A 170 4.00 -17.93 8.60
CA ARG A 170 5.29 -18.64 8.54
C ARG A 170 5.42 -19.69 7.42
N PHE A 171 4.29 -20.19 6.91
CA PHE A 171 4.23 -21.19 5.84
C PHE A 171 4.08 -20.57 4.44
N SER A 172 4.13 -19.25 4.32
CA SER A 172 4.11 -18.53 3.05
C SER A 172 5.31 -18.94 2.20
N SER A 173 5.09 -19.17 0.90
CA SER A 173 6.18 -19.33 -0.07
C SER A 173 6.93 -18.02 -0.31
N VAL A 174 6.33 -16.88 0.04
CA VAL A 174 6.88 -15.53 -0.14
C VAL A 174 7.52 -15.08 1.16
N LYS A 175 8.84 -14.91 1.18
CA LYS A 175 9.62 -14.50 2.36
C LYS A 175 9.10 -13.22 3.01
N PHE A 176 8.78 -12.20 2.21
CA PHE A 176 8.21 -10.94 2.67
C PHE A 176 6.89 -11.11 3.46
N LEU A 177 6.08 -12.12 3.14
CA LEU A 177 4.80 -12.40 3.81
C LEU A 177 4.94 -13.39 4.98
N GLN A 178 6.08 -14.06 5.15
CA GLN A 178 6.24 -15.11 6.17
C GLN A 178 6.09 -14.59 7.60
N SER A 179 6.41 -13.31 7.80
CA SER A 179 6.33 -12.66 9.09
C SER A 179 4.97 -12.02 9.39
N LEU A 180 4.11 -11.95 8.38
CA LEU A 180 2.74 -11.49 8.55
C LEU A 180 1.87 -12.60 9.14
N ARG A 181 0.70 -12.21 9.65
CA ARG A 181 -0.27 -13.19 10.13
C ARG A 181 -0.89 -13.90 8.94
N ARG A 182 -1.21 -15.19 9.15
CA ARG A 182 -2.04 -15.94 8.22
C ARG A 182 -3.40 -15.25 8.11
N ALA A 183 -3.83 -14.98 6.89
CA ALA A 183 -5.15 -14.42 6.61
C ALA A 183 -6.10 -15.55 6.20
N GLN A 184 -7.34 -15.49 6.67
CA GLN A 184 -8.42 -16.39 6.27
C GLN A 184 -9.60 -15.53 5.81
N LEU A 185 -10.22 -15.93 4.71
CA LEU A 185 -11.35 -15.21 4.14
C LEU A 185 -12.65 -15.79 4.66
N PHE A 186 -13.50 -14.93 5.19
CA PHE A 186 -14.92 -15.20 5.37
C PHE A 186 -15.66 -14.33 4.37
N GLN A 187 -16.37 -14.98 3.43
CA GLN A 187 -17.11 -14.27 2.38
C GLN A 187 -18.54 -14.01 2.86
N LEU A 188 -18.93 -12.74 2.80
CA LEU A 188 -20.31 -12.30 2.95
C LEU A 188 -20.71 -11.59 1.65
N GLN A 189 -21.67 -12.17 0.94
CA GLN A 189 -22.25 -11.54 -0.24
C GLN A 189 -23.54 -10.84 0.18
N LEU A 190 -23.60 -9.52 -0.03
CA LEU A 190 -24.77 -8.72 0.27
C LEU A 190 -25.71 -8.74 -0.94
N SER A 191 -26.99 -8.94 -0.69
CA SER A 191 -28.07 -8.72 -1.66
C SER A 191 -28.84 -7.45 -1.31
N GLU A 192 -29.62 -6.92 -2.24
CA GLU A 192 -30.52 -5.78 -1.98
C GLU A 192 -31.57 -6.09 -0.88
N SER A 193 -31.83 -7.37 -0.63
CA SER A 193 -32.78 -7.87 0.38
C SER A 193 -32.15 -8.17 1.76
N SER A 194 -30.85 -7.92 1.93
CA SER A 194 -30.11 -8.19 3.18
C SER A 194 -30.23 -7.09 4.22
#